data_AF-A0A0B8P9L6-F1
#
_entry.id   AF-A0A0B8P9L6-F1
#
_cell.length_a   1.000
_cell.length_b   1.000
_cell.length_c   1.000
_cell.angle_alpha   90.00
_cell.angle_beta   90.00
_cell.angle_gamma   90.00
#
_symmetry.space_group_name_H-M   'P 1'
#
loop_
_entity.id
_entity.type
_entity.pdbx_description
1 polymer ?
#
loop_
_entity_poly.entity_id
_entity_poly.type
_entity_poly.pdbx_seq_one_letter_code
_entity_poly.pdbx_strand_id
1 'polypeptide(L)'
;MAGYAYDKPLQKSEAVKIMTGAPTPENGDTVVMREQATQTDETVTFGDAKIKAGQNVRQAGEDLPESGLVFDANTRIYSAEMGMLASIGLGEVEVKRKLKVAIFSTGDEVQAPGSSFKANTIYDSNRYT
;
A
#
# COMPACT_ATOMS: atom_id res chain seq x y z
N MET A 1 9.26 -4.48 -19.81
CA MET A 1 9.27 -5.24 -18.54
C MET A 1 8.80 -4.30 -17.43
N ALA A 2 8.10 -4.76 -16.40
CA ALA A 2 7.80 -3.90 -15.25
C ALA A 2 9.12 -3.41 -14.63
N GLY A 3 9.20 -2.12 -14.29
CA GLY A 3 10.46 -1.47 -13.91
C GLY A 3 11.34 -0.99 -15.07
N TYR A 4 10.91 -1.16 -16.32
CA TYR A 4 11.58 -0.62 -17.51
C TYR A 4 10.63 0.32 -18.26
N ALA A 5 11.12 1.50 -18.62
CA ALA A 5 10.43 2.45 -19.47
C ALA A 5 10.92 2.32 -20.92
N TYR A 6 10.05 2.63 -21.88
CA TYR A 6 10.49 2.93 -23.24
C TYR A 6 11.04 4.35 -23.25
N ASP A 7 12.29 4.50 -23.67
CA ASP A 7 13.13 5.69 -23.49
C ASP A 7 13.09 6.67 -24.66
N LYS A 8 12.30 6.37 -25.70
CA LYS A 8 12.16 7.20 -26.90
C LYS A 8 10.75 7.78 -27.00
N PRO A 9 10.60 8.99 -27.56
CA PRO A 9 9.29 9.53 -27.89
C PRO A 9 8.65 8.71 -29.01
N LEU A 10 7.39 8.35 -28.83
CA LEU A 10 6.60 7.65 -29.84
C LEU A 10 6.41 8.56 -31.06
N GLN A 11 6.72 8.06 -32.25
CA GLN A 11 6.48 8.80 -33.49
C GLN A 11 5.09 8.53 -34.06
N LYS A 12 4.69 9.34 -35.04
CA LYS A 12 3.42 9.14 -35.75
C LYS A 12 3.41 7.76 -36.41
N SER A 13 2.29 7.05 -36.25
CA SER A 13 2.09 5.68 -36.77
C SER A 13 3.00 4.62 -36.14
N GLU A 14 3.64 4.91 -35.01
CA GLU A 14 4.33 3.92 -34.19
C GLU A 14 3.45 3.48 -33.01
N ALA A 15 3.70 2.27 -32.55
CA ALA A 15 3.16 1.74 -31.31
C ALA A 15 4.25 0.96 -30.60
N VAL A 16 4.26 1.01 -29.27
CA VAL A 16 5.18 0.23 -28.46
C VAL A 16 4.41 -0.73 -27.56
N LYS A 17 4.95 -1.93 -27.40
CA LYS A 17 4.42 -2.90 -26.46
C LYS A 17 4.80 -2.49 -25.04
N ILE A 18 3.80 -2.20 -24.22
CA ILE A 18 3.96 -1.95 -22.79
C ILE A 18 3.32 -3.07 -21.96
N MET A 19 3.67 -3.13 -20.69
CA MET A 19 3.05 -4.04 -19.71
C MET A 19 2.34 -3.20 -18.64
N THR A 20 1.36 -3.79 -17.96
CA THR A 20 0.67 -3.14 -16.83
C THR A 20 1.68 -2.63 -15.80
N GLY A 21 1.52 -1.36 -15.40
CA GLY A 21 2.40 -0.68 -14.44
C GLY A 21 3.67 -0.07 -15.04
N ALA A 22 3.95 -0.24 -16.34
CA ALA A 22 5.02 0.48 -17.01
C ALA A 22 4.61 1.94 -17.30
N PRO A 23 5.53 2.91 -17.20
CA PRO A 23 5.27 4.28 -17.64
C PRO A 23 4.91 4.33 -19.12
N THR A 24 3.90 5.14 -19.47
CA THR A 24 3.56 5.42 -20.87
C THR A 24 4.70 6.24 -21.50
N PRO A 25 5.13 5.91 -22.74
CA PRO A 25 6.18 6.67 -23.43
C PRO A 25 5.74 8.11 -23.71
N GLU A 26 6.72 8.99 -23.91
CA GLU A 26 6.45 10.35 -24.39
C GLU A 26 5.67 10.31 -25.72
N ASN A 27 4.70 11.20 -25.87
CA ASN A 27 3.68 11.24 -26.94
C ASN A 27 2.67 10.07 -26.96
N GLY A 28 2.75 9.13 -26.03
CA GLY A 28 1.71 8.13 -25.81
C GLY A 28 0.71 8.62 -24.76
N ASP A 29 -0.58 8.60 -25.09
CA ASP A 29 -1.66 8.99 -24.16
C ASP A 29 -2.73 7.90 -23.98
N THR A 30 -2.62 6.79 -24.72
CA THR A 30 -3.69 5.80 -24.86
C THR A 30 -3.11 4.40 -24.95
N VAL A 31 -3.68 3.46 -24.19
CA VAL A 31 -3.23 2.06 -24.16
C VAL A 31 -4.35 1.14 -24.65
N VAL A 32 -4.05 0.32 -25.65
CA VAL A 32 -4.97 -0.70 -26.17
C VAL A 32 -4.56 -2.06 -25.63
N MET A 33 -5.53 -2.81 -25.10
CA MET A 33 -5.31 -4.15 -24.57
C MET A 33 -4.82 -5.08 -25.69
N ARG A 34 -3.90 -6.00 -25.37
CA ARG A 34 -3.32 -6.93 -26.35
C ARG A 34 -4.39 -7.79 -27.02
N GLU A 35 -5.43 -8.14 -26.28
CA GLU A 35 -6.59 -8.92 -26.72
C GLU A 35 -7.38 -8.23 -27.85
N GLN A 36 -7.23 -6.91 -27.98
CA GLN A 36 -7.87 -6.09 -29.03
C GLN A 36 -6.91 -5.75 -30.18
N ALA A 37 -5.67 -6.23 -30.14
CA ALA A 37 -4.64 -5.93 -31.12
C ALA A 37 -4.17 -7.20 -31.84
N THR A 38 -4.04 -7.10 -33.17
CA THR A 38 -3.43 -8.14 -34.00
C THR A 38 -2.03 -7.69 -34.41
N GLN A 39 -1.01 -8.45 -34.02
CA GLN A 39 0.37 -8.19 -34.43
C GLN A 39 0.75 -9.15 -35.55
N THR A 40 1.22 -8.59 -36.68
CA THR A 40 1.82 -9.31 -37.79
C THR A 40 3.20 -8.70 -38.04
N ASP A 41 4.26 -9.46 -37.79
CA ASP A 41 5.64 -8.99 -37.84
C ASP A 41 5.86 -7.73 -36.96
N GLU A 42 6.29 -6.63 -37.59
CA GLU A 42 6.51 -5.32 -36.97
C GLU A 42 5.27 -4.41 -37.02
N THR A 43 4.15 -4.89 -37.58
CA THR A 43 2.92 -4.12 -37.70
C THR A 43 1.89 -4.58 -36.67
N VAL A 44 1.22 -3.63 -36.03
CA VAL A 44 0.05 -3.88 -35.18
C VAL A 44 -1.18 -3.21 -35.77
N THR A 45 -2.30 -3.92 -35.78
CA THR A 45 -3.61 -3.41 -36.18
C THR A 45 -4.61 -3.61 -35.05
N PHE A 46 -5.56 -2.68 -34.95
CA PHE A 46 -6.56 -2.70 -33.86
C PHE A 46 -7.97 -3.10 -34.35
N GLY A 47 -8.10 -3.49 -35.62
CA GLY A 47 -9.38 -3.91 -36.21
C GLY A 47 -10.52 -2.93 -35.94
N ASP A 48 -11.64 -3.45 -35.44
CA ASP A 48 -12.84 -2.68 -35.07
C ASP A 48 -12.82 -2.19 -33.61
N ALA A 49 -11.68 -2.24 -32.92
CA ALA A 49 -11.57 -1.79 -31.54
C ALA A 49 -11.94 -0.31 -31.43
N LYS A 50 -12.89 0.00 -30.55
CA LYS A 50 -13.24 1.38 -30.21
C LYS A 50 -12.17 1.94 -29.28
N ILE A 51 -11.25 2.73 -29.84
CA ILE A 51 -10.17 3.38 -29.09
C ILE A 51 -10.66 4.76 -28.63
N LYS A 52 -10.65 4.99 -27.32
CA LYS A 52 -10.87 6.32 -26.73
C LYS A 52 -9.54 6.88 -26.25
N ALA A 53 -9.32 8.18 -26.49
CA ALA A 53 -8.16 8.89 -25.96
C ALA A 53 -8.12 8.75 -24.43
N GLY A 54 -6.93 8.48 -23.88
CA GLY A 54 -6.74 8.33 -22.43
C GLY A 54 -7.12 6.96 -21.86
N GLN A 55 -7.67 6.02 -22.65
CA GLN A 55 -8.12 4.74 -22.09
C GLN A 55 -6.94 3.90 -21.58
N ASN A 56 -7.17 3.19 -20.47
CA ASN A 56 -6.20 2.31 -19.81
C ASN A 56 -4.88 2.99 -19.40
N VAL A 57 -4.87 4.32 -19.28
CA VAL A 57 -3.76 5.08 -18.71
C VAL A 57 -4.17 5.59 -17.34
N ARG A 58 -3.31 5.32 -16.35
CA ARG A 58 -3.44 5.87 -15.00
C ARG A 58 -2.61 7.15 -14.90
N GLN A 59 -3.21 8.24 -14.45
CA GLN A 59 -2.54 9.53 -14.33
C GLN A 59 -1.71 9.59 -13.04
N ALA A 60 -0.60 10.31 -13.09
CA ALA A 60 0.21 10.55 -11.90
C ALA A 60 -0.63 11.25 -10.82
N GLY A 61 -0.68 10.67 -9.63
CA GLY A 61 -1.43 11.20 -8.50
C GLY A 61 -2.95 11.00 -8.55
N GLU A 62 -3.48 10.16 -9.46
CA GLU A 62 -4.92 9.89 -9.51
C GLU A 62 -5.47 9.24 -8.24
N ASP A 63 -4.68 8.38 -7.59
CA ASP A 63 -5.04 7.70 -6.34
C ASP A 63 -4.72 8.58 -5.11
N LEU A 64 -3.58 9.28 -5.14
CA LEU A 64 -3.16 10.20 -4.10
C LEU A 64 -2.28 11.32 -4.71
N PRO A 65 -2.69 12.59 -4.64
CA PRO A 65 -1.87 13.69 -5.13
C PRO A 65 -0.67 13.93 -4.19
N GLU A 66 0.41 14.52 -4.71
CA GLU A 66 1.68 14.75 -3.99
C GLU A 66 1.51 15.50 -2.65
N SER A 67 0.51 16.38 -2.55
CA SER A 67 0.18 17.13 -1.33
C SER A 67 -1.11 16.67 -0.66
N GLY A 68 -1.59 15.47 -1.00
CA GLY A 68 -2.79 14.87 -0.40
C GLY A 68 -2.55 14.48 1.06
N LEU A 69 -3.54 14.75 1.91
CA LEU A 69 -3.56 14.22 3.26
C LEU A 69 -3.84 12.71 3.21
N VAL A 70 -2.88 11.89 3.66
CA VAL A 70 -3.05 10.43 3.71
C VAL A 70 -3.78 10.01 4.98
N PHE A 71 -3.38 10.56 6.13
CA PHE A 71 -3.93 10.25 7.43
C PHE A 71 -4.08 11.51 8.27
N ASP A 72 -5.17 11.59 9.03
CA ASP A 72 -5.31 12.60 10.08
C ASP A 72 -4.33 12.35 11.22
N ALA A 73 -3.96 13.42 11.92
CA ALA A 73 -3.21 13.30 13.17
C ALA A 73 -3.97 12.43 14.18
N ASN A 74 -3.23 11.59 14.92
CA ASN A 74 -3.77 10.60 15.87
C ASN A 74 -4.47 9.39 15.24
N THR A 75 -4.36 9.19 13.92
CA THR A 75 -4.74 7.93 13.29
C THR A 75 -3.95 6.79 13.92
N ARG A 76 -4.66 5.75 14.35
CA ARG A 76 -4.04 4.55 14.91
C ARG A 76 -3.51 3.69 13.78
N ILE A 77 -2.23 3.34 13.85
CA ILE A 77 -1.56 2.54 12.83
C ILE A 77 -1.85 1.06 13.08
N TYR A 78 -2.57 0.43 12.14
CA TYR A 78 -2.70 -1.02 12.00
C TYR A 78 -2.03 -1.48 10.69
N SER A 79 -2.30 -2.71 10.24
CA SER A 79 -1.68 -3.30 9.06
C SER A 79 -1.93 -2.51 7.77
N ALA A 80 -3.12 -1.94 7.61
CA ALA A 80 -3.48 -1.18 6.40
C ALA A 80 -2.70 0.14 6.33
N GLU A 81 -2.62 0.86 7.44
CA GLU A 81 -1.89 2.12 7.53
C GLU A 81 -0.39 1.88 7.32
N MET A 82 0.18 0.80 7.87
CA MET A 82 1.57 0.43 7.60
C MET A 82 1.83 0.18 6.11
N GLY A 83 0.92 -0.52 5.43
CA GLY A 83 1.05 -0.78 3.99
C GLY A 83 1.01 0.51 3.16
N MET A 84 0.14 1.45 3.52
CA MET A 84 0.04 2.75 2.86
C MET A 84 1.28 3.62 3.11
N LEU A 85 1.81 3.66 4.34
CA LEU A 85 3.04 4.38 4.64
C LEU A 85 4.23 3.84 3.82
N ALA A 86 4.34 2.52 3.73
CA ALA A 86 5.37 1.88 2.92
C ALA A 86 5.20 2.15 1.41
N SER A 87 3.96 2.19 0.89
CA SER A 87 3.71 2.41 -0.54
C SER A 87 4.09 3.82 -1.01
N ILE A 88 4.07 4.81 -0.10
CA ILE A 88 4.54 6.18 -0.36
C ILE A 88 6.01 6.40 0.02
N GLY A 89 6.74 5.35 0.36
CA GLY A 89 8.18 5.39 0.62
C GLY A 89 8.60 5.84 2.02
N LEU A 90 7.68 5.88 3.00
CA LEU A 90 8.01 6.22 4.38
C LEU A 90 8.44 4.98 5.17
N GLY A 91 9.73 4.92 5.52
CA GLY A 91 10.30 3.84 6.35
C GLY A 91 10.11 4.03 7.86
N GLU A 92 9.95 5.28 8.31
CA GLU A 92 9.74 5.65 9.70
C GLU A 92 8.71 6.78 9.78
N VAL A 93 7.98 6.84 10.90
CA VAL A 93 6.98 7.88 11.16
C VAL A 93 7.02 8.34 12.61
N GLU A 94 6.70 9.60 12.84
CA GLU A 94 6.55 10.13 14.19
C GLU A 94 5.25 9.60 14.83
N VAL A 95 5.38 9.02 16.02
CA VAL A 95 4.25 8.50 16.79
C VAL A 95 4.26 9.06 18.21
N LYS A 96 3.08 9.07 18.83
CA LYS A 96 2.99 9.35 20.27
C LYS A 96 3.65 8.20 21.04
N ARG A 97 4.43 8.56 22.06
CA ARG A 97 4.97 7.59 23.02
C ARG A 97 3.84 6.75 23.64
N LYS A 98 4.13 5.48 23.94
CA LYS A 98 3.19 4.64 24.69
C LYS A 98 2.88 5.27 26.05
N LEU A 99 1.61 5.15 26.48
CA LEU A 99 1.22 5.48 27.84
C LEU A 99 1.94 4.53 28.81
N LYS A 100 2.39 5.07 29.95
CA LYS A 100 3.01 4.30 31.03
C LYS A 100 2.00 4.23 32.15
N VAL A 101 1.60 3.02 32.53
CA VAL A 101 0.60 2.76 33.58
C VAL A 101 1.22 1.84 34.62
N ALA A 102 1.15 2.22 35.89
CA ALA A 102 1.58 1.39 37.01
C ALA A 102 0.36 0.62 37.56
N ILE A 103 0.52 -0.68 37.77
CA ILE A 103 -0.53 -1.58 38.27
C ILE A 103 0.03 -2.34 39.47
N PHE A 104 -0.73 -2.35 40.57
CA PHE A 104 -0.40 -3.08 41.78
C PHE A 104 -1.67 -3.67 42.41
N SER A 105 -1.50 -4.82 43.05
CA SER A 105 -2.53 -5.49 43.85
C SER A 105 -2.13 -5.44 45.31
N THR A 106 -3.12 -5.40 46.19
CA THR A 106 -2.93 -5.36 47.64
C THR A 106 -3.97 -6.28 48.28
N GLY A 107 -3.63 -6.81 49.45
CA GLY A 107 -4.43 -7.80 50.17
C GLY A 107 -3.52 -8.89 50.73
N ASP A 108 -3.67 -9.21 52.01
CA ASP A 108 -2.88 -10.26 52.67
C ASP A 108 -3.20 -11.65 52.10
N GLU A 109 -4.39 -11.79 51.53
CA GLU A 109 -4.88 -12.98 50.84
C GLU A 109 -4.28 -13.14 49.43
N VAL A 110 -3.67 -12.10 48.86
CA VAL A 110 -3.25 -12.09 47.45
C VAL A 110 -1.80 -12.55 47.30
N GLN A 111 -1.57 -13.59 46.49
CA GLN A 111 -0.23 -14.10 46.18
C GLN A 111 0.05 -14.19 44.67
N ALA A 112 1.33 -14.12 44.30
CA ALA A 112 1.74 -14.15 42.90
C ALA A 112 1.48 -15.52 42.25
N PRO A 113 0.94 -15.57 41.01
CA PRO A 113 0.90 -16.79 40.22
C PRO A 113 2.30 -17.44 40.09
N GLY A 114 2.37 -18.76 40.21
CA GLY A 114 3.63 -19.52 40.14
C GLY A 114 4.37 -19.68 41.47
N SER A 115 3.97 -18.96 42.54
CA SER A 115 4.43 -19.32 43.89
C SER A 115 3.71 -20.56 44.40
N SER A 116 4.31 -21.27 45.36
CA SER A 116 3.62 -22.35 46.07
C SER A 116 2.33 -21.85 46.73
N PHE A 117 1.28 -22.67 46.70
CA PHE A 117 0.00 -22.32 47.30
C PHE A 117 0.12 -22.15 48.83
N LYS A 118 -0.35 -21.01 49.36
CA LYS A 118 -0.41 -20.75 50.80
C LYS A 118 -1.85 -20.95 51.30
N ALA A 119 -1.99 -21.47 52.51
CA ALA A 119 -3.29 -21.60 53.15
C ALA A 119 -3.98 -20.22 53.26
N ASN A 120 -5.29 -20.18 53.01
CA ASN A 120 -6.13 -18.97 53.06
C ASN A 120 -5.71 -17.84 52.09
N THR A 121 -5.12 -18.18 50.95
CA THR A 121 -4.76 -17.21 49.91
C THR A 121 -5.43 -17.51 48.57
N ILE A 122 -5.48 -16.49 47.73
CA ILE A 122 -5.90 -16.54 46.32
C ILE A 122 -4.76 -16.01 45.46
N TYR A 123 -4.70 -16.45 44.20
CA TYR A 123 -3.73 -15.92 43.25
C TYR A 123 -4.19 -14.56 42.71
N ASP A 124 -3.24 -13.64 42.52
CA ASP A 124 -3.47 -12.34 41.89
C ASP A 124 -3.81 -12.50 40.41
N SER A 125 -5.10 -12.54 40.07
CA SER A 125 -5.56 -12.54 38.68
C SER A 125 -5.62 -11.15 38.08
N ASN A 126 -6.01 -10.15 38.89
CA ASN A 126 -6.34 -8.81 38.42
C ASN A 126 -5.12 -8.06 37.86
N ARG A 127 -3.92 -8.32 38.39
CA ARG A 127 -2.71 -7.70 37.84
C ARG A 127 -2.33 -8.19 36.44
N TYR A 128 -2.89 -9.32 36.00
CA TYR A 128 -2.55 -9.97 34.72
C TYR A 128 -3.64 -9.83 33.65
N THR A 129 -4.77 -9.21 33.98
CA THR A 129 -5.91 -8.96 33.09
C THR A 129 -6.20 -7.48 33.00
#